data_AF-A0A9D6Y6V4-F1
#
_entry.id   AF-A0A9D6Y6V4-F1
#
_cell.length_a   1.000
_cell.length_b   1.000
_cell.length_c   1.000
_cell.angle_alpha   90.00
_cell.angle_beta   90.00
_cell.angle_gamma   90.00
#
_symmetry.space_group_name_H-M   'P 1'
#
loop_
_entity.id
_entity.type
_entity.pdbx_description
1 polymer ?
#
loop_
_entity_poly.entity_id
_entity_poly.type
_entity_poly.pdbx_seq_one_letter_code
_entity_poly.pdbx_strand_id
1 'polypeptide(L)' 'MWCASDPNQPPATTWPRYDDAEPYLVFDRTISVANGPKAAACVFWKEILPQIDLVR' A
#
# COMPACT_ATOMS: atom_id res chain seq x y z
N MET A 1 27.96 1.41 9.83
CA MET A 1 26.78 2.30 9.76
C MET A 1 25.82 1.71 8.74
N TRP A 2 24.83 0.93 9.17
CA TRP A 2 23.88 0.24 8.28
C TRP A 2 22.46 0.53 8.76
N CYS A 3 21.93 1.67 8.33
CA CYS A 3 20.49 1.94 8.31
C CYS A 3 20.24 2.74 7.04
N ALA A 4 20.33 2.09 5.88
CA ALA A 4 19.71 2.66 4.70
C ALA A 4 18.20 2.52 4.92
N SER A 5 17.49 3.61 5.17
CA SER A 5 16.01 3.65 5.14
C SER A 5 15.46 3.42 3.71
N ASP A 6 16.29 2.89 2.82
CA ASP A 6 16.00 2.54 1.46
C ASP A 6 16.01 1.00 1.35
N PRO A 7 14.84 0.36 1.19
CA PRO A 7 14.74 -1.09 1.04
C PRO A 7 15.39 -1.61 -0.25
N ASN A 8 15.87 -0.72 -1.13
CA ASN A 8 16.57 -1.07 -2.35
C ASN A 8 18.08 -1.30 -2.15
N GLN A 9 18.62 -1.37 -0.92
CA GLN A 9 20.06 -1.57 -0.70
C GLN A 9 20.40 -2.76 0.24
N PRO A 10 20.95 -3.87 -0.29
CA PRO A 10 21.08 -4.25 -1.72
C PRO A 10 19.75 -4.79 -2.28
N PRO A 11 19.36 -4.49 -3.53
CA PRO A 11 18.01 -4.80 -4.00
C PRO A 11 17.91 -6.20 -4.62
N ALA A 12 16.90 -6.97 -4.21
CA ALA A 12 16.40 -8.13 -4.97
C ALA A 12 15.29 -7.75 -5.97
N THR A 13 14.60 -6.63 -5.73
CA THR A 13 13.54 -6.05 -6.57
C THR A 13 13.39 -4.57 -6.17
N THR A 14 13.00 -3.70 -7.11
CA THR A 14 12.72 -2.29 -6.81
C THR A 14 11.44 -2.17 -5.99
N TRP A 15 11.55 -1.59 -4.79
CA TRP A 15 10.42 -1.11 -4.00
C TRP A 15 10.24 0.39 -4.26
N PRO A 16 9.20 0.79 -5.01
CA PRO A 16 8.93 2.21 -5.25
C PRO A 16 8.55 2.92 -3.95
N ARG A 17 8.90 4.20 -3.87
CA ARG A 17 8.43 5.04 -2.77
C ARG A 17 6.91 5.22 -2.90
N TYR A 18 6.23 5.20 -1.76
CA TYR A 18 4.78 5.47 -1.71
C TYR A 18 4.50 6.94 -2.07
N ASP A 19 3.65 7.15 -3.06
CA ASP A 19 3.17 8.44 -3.58
C ASP A 19 1.65 8.38 -3.84
N ASP A 20 1.11 9.32 -4.64
CA ASP A 20 -0.32 9.41 -4.95
C ASP A 20 -0.87 8.18 -5.69
N ALA A 21 -0.03 7.41 -6.38
CA ALA A 21 -0.45 6.14 -6.99
C ALA A 21 -0.52 4.99 -5.98
N GLU A 22 -0.11 5.24 -4.73
CA GLU A 22 -0.07 4.27 -3.64
C GLU A 22 0.64 2.96 -4.02
N PRO A 23 1.86 3.00 -4.61
CA PRO A 23 2.56 1.81 -5.02
C PRO A 23 2.98 0.98 -3.81
N TYR A 24 2.85 -0.34 -3.94
CA TYR A 24 3.21 -1.31 -2.90
C TYR A 24 3.84 -2.57 -3.50
N LEU A 25 4.63 -3.28 -2.70
CA LEU A 25 5.16 -4.59 -3.05
C LEU A 25 4.16 -5.70 -2.70
N VAL A 26 3.96 -6.62 -3.64
CA VAL A 26 3.25 -7.88 -3.45
C VAL A 26 4.29 -8.97 -3.23
N PHE A 27 4.24 -9.58 -2.05
CA PHE A 27 5.05 -10.76 -1.72
C PHE A 27 4.22 -12.02 -2.01
N ASP A 28 4.52 -12.67 -3.13
CA ASP A 28 3.97 -13.98 -3.53
C ASP A 28 5.11 -14.86 -4.07
N ARG A 29 4.83 -15.90 -4.88
CA ARG A 29 5.83 -16.73 -5.57
C ARG A 29 6.85 -15.90 -6.36
N THR A 30 6.44 -14.76 -6.89
CA THR A 30 7.29 -13.74 -7.47
C THR A 30 6.99 -12.40 -6.81
N ILE A 31 8.04 -11.64 -6.45
CA ILE A 31 7.87 -10.28 -5.96
C ILE A 31 7.44 -9.38 -7.13
N SER A 32 6.37 -8.62 -6.95
CA SER A 32 5.86 -7.67 -7.94
C SER A 32 5.43 -6.35 -7.31
N VAL A 33 5.22 -5.33 -8.14
CA VAL A 33 4.70 -4.02 -7.74
C VAL A 33 3.25 -3.90 -8.21
N ALA A 34 2.39 -3.37 -7.34
CA ALA A 34 1.00 -3.01 -7.65
C ALA A 34 0.66 -1.66 -6.99
N ASN A 35 -0.56 -1.16 -7.24
CA ASN A 35 -1.04 0.15 -6.79
C ASN A 35 -2.37 0.04 -6.04
N GLY A 36 -2.63 0.92 -5.08
CA GLY A 36 -3.93 1.04 -4.40
C GLY A 36 -4.32 -0.19 -3.56
N PRO A 37 -3.52 -0.58 -2.56
CA PRO A 37 -3.78 -1.78 -1.77
C PRO A 37 -5.13 -1.67 -1.04
N LYS A 38 -6.02 -2.63 -1.29
CA LYS A 38 -7.36 -2.70 -0.66
C LYS A 38 -8.21 -1.42 -0.84
N ALA A 39 -8.05 -0.68 -1.96
CA ALA A 39 -8.75 0.58 -2.21
C ALA A 39 -10.25 0.54 -1.87
N ALA A 40 -10.97 -0.49 -2.34
CA ALA A 40 -12.41 -0.64 -2.07
C ALA A 40 -12.74 -0.79 -0.56
N ALA A 41 -11.90 -1.49 0.20
CA ALA A 41 -12.10 -1.62 1.64
C ALA A 41 -11.82 -0.30 2.36
N CYS A 42 -10.77 0.43 1.94
CA CYS A 42 -10.47 1.75 2.47
C CYS A 42 -11.65 2.72 2.27
N VAL A 43 -12.23 2.76 1.05
CA VAL A 43 -13.43 3.55 0.76
C VAL A 43 -14.60 3.12 1.66
N PHE A 44 -14.85 1.82 1.77
CA PHE A 44 -15.94 1.33 2.61
C PHE A 44 -15.82 1.80 4.06
N TRP A 45 -14.67 1.59 4.71
CA TRP A 45 -14.50 1.92 6.12
C TRP A 45 -14.40 3.42 6.39
N LYS A 46 -13.80 4.19 5.50
CA LYS A 46 -13.59 5.64 5.70
C LYS A 46 -14.77 6.49 5.29
N GLU A 47 -15.49 6.09 4.24
CA GLU A 47 -16.50 6.94 3.62
C GLU A 47 -17.90 6.37 3.77
N ILE A 48 -18.09 5.08 3.47
CA ILE A 48 -19.43 4.47 3.43
C ILE A 48 -19.95 4.18 4.84
N LEU A 49 -19.16 3.50 5.67
CA LEU A 49 -19.61 3.06 6.99
C LEU A 49 -20.03 4.22 7.91
N PRO A 50 -19.27 5.33 8.02
CA PRO A 50 -19.68 6.46 8.86
C PRO A 50 -21.02 7.08 8.42
N GLN A 51 -21.35 7.04 7.13
CA GLN A 51 -22.63 7.54 6.64
C GLN A 51 -23.80 6.61 7.02
N ILE A 52 -23.55 5.31 7.12
CA ILE A 52 -24.57 4.34 7.57
C ILE A 52 -24.84 4.53 9.07
N ASP A 53 -23.81 4.74 9.88
CA ASP A 53 -23.95 4.94 11.32
C ASP A 53 -24.64 6.28 11.67
N LEU A 54 -24.49 7.32 10.86
CA LEU A 54 -25.16 8.61 11.06
C LEU A 54 -26.67 8.62 10.74
N VAL A 55 -27.16 7.58 10.06
CA VAL A 55 -28.59 7.43 9.69
C VAL A 55 -29.34 6.56 10.71
N ARG A 56 -28.65 6.00 11.72
CA ARG A 56 -29.21 5.17 12.78
C ARG A 56 -29.40 5.96 14.08
#